data_AF-A0A532AFQ8-F1
#
_entry.id   AF-A0A532AFQ8-F1
#
_cell.length_a   1.000
_cell.length_b   1.000
_cell.length_c   1.000
_cell.angle_alpha   90.00
_cell.angle_beta   90.00
_cell.angle_gamma   90.00
#
_symmetry.space_group_name_H-M   'P 1'
#
loop_
_entity.id
_entity.type
_entity.pdbx_description
1 polymer ?
#
loop_
_entity_poly.entity_id
_entity_poly.type
_entity_poly.pdbx_seq_one_letter_code
_entity_poly.pdbx_strand_id
1 'polypeptide(L)' 'LEPVYETVRRLRARLPDETTLIGFCGAPWTVATYMIAGHGTPDQSPARLFAYREPAAFLRLLKVLADHSAAYL' A
#
# COMPACT_ATOMS: atom_id res chain seq x y z
N LEU A 1 -3.23 -3.26 -13.10
CA LEU A 1 -3.55 -1.92 -12.58
C LEU A 1 -4.55 -1.15 -13.44
N GLU A 2 -4.76 -1.53 -14.71
CA GLU A 2 -5.62 -0.80 -15.66
C GLU A 2 -7.03 -0.42 -15.16
N PRO A 3 -7.80 -1.28 -14.45
CA PRO A 3 -9.11 -0.87 -13.96
C PRO A 3 -9.09 0.32 -12.99
N VAL A 4 -8.03 0.42 -12.16
CA VAL A 4 -7.83 1.55 -11.24
C VAL A 4 -7.49 2.81 -12.03
N TYR A 5 -6.53 2.72 -12.95
CA TYR A 5 -6.12 3.87 -13.76
C TYR A 5 -7.25 4.39 -14.65
N GLU A 6 -8.06 3.49 -15.20
CA GLU A 6 -9.25 3.88 -15.96
C GLU A 6 -10.27 4.60 -15.09
N THR A 7 -10.47 4.16 -13.85
CA THR A 7 -11.34 4.85 -12.90
C THR A 7 -10.83 6.25 -12.60
N VAL A 8 -9.53 6.41 -12.35
CA VAL A 8 -8.90 7.71 -12.08
C VAL A 8 -9.07 8.65 -13.28
N ARG A 9 -8.81 8.19 -14.51
CA ARG A 9 -9.00 8.98 -15.74
C ARG A 9 -10.45 9.45 -15.89
N ARG A 10 -11.42 8.53 -15.70
CA ARG A 10 -12.85 8.85 -15.80
C ARG A 10 -13.30 9.84 -14.72
N LEU A 11 -12.80 9.71 -13.49
CA LEU A 11 -13.12 10.65 -12.41
C LEU A 11 -12.56 12.03 -12.70
N ARG A 12 -11.28 12.16 -13.09
CA ARG A 12 -10.68 13.45 -13.41
C ARG A 12 -11.41 14.18 -14.54
N ALA A 13 -11.92 13.46 -15.53
CA ALA A 13 -12.70 14.04 -16.63
C ALA A 13 -14.12 14.49 -16.24
N ARG A 14 -14.66 14.02 -15.12
CA ARG A 14 -16.04 14.30 -14.68
C ARG A 14 -16.14 15.24 -13.48
N LEU A 15 -15.07 15.39 -12.71
CA LEU A 15 -15.03 16.30 -11.57
C LEU A 15 -15.02 17.76 -12.04
N PRO A 16 -15.72 18.67 -11.33
CA PRO A 16 -15.58 20.10 -11.55
C PRO A 16 -14.12 20.55 -11.46
N ASP A 17 -13.77 21.61 -12.18
CA ASP A 17 -12.38 22.10 -12.27
C ASP A 17 -11.84 22.57 -10.91
N GLU A 18 -12.71 23.09 -10.05
CA GLU A 18 -12.39 23.49 -8.67
C GLU A 18 -12.15 22.31 -7.72
N THR A 19 -12.45 21.07 -8.14
CA THR A 19 -12.31 19.89 -7.29
C THR A 19 -10.99 19.17 -7.52
N THR A 20 -10.22 19.00 -6.43
CA THR A 20 -8.97 18.22 -6.43
C THR A 20 -9.26 16.73 -6.27
N LEU A 21 -8.66 15.91 -7.13
CA LEU A 21 -8.67 14.45 -7.01
C LEU A 21 -7.40 13.99 -6.31
N ILE A 22 -7.53 13.27 -5.20
CA ILE A 22 -6.41 12.80 -4.38
C ILE A 22 -6.22 11.30 -4.62
N GLY A 23 -5.07 10.92 -5.19
CA GLY A 23 -4.62 9.53 -5.21
C GLY A 23 -4.08 9.10 -3.85
N PHE A 24 -4.13 7.80 -3.55
CA PHE A 24 -3.59 7.27 -2.30
C PHE A 24 -3.07 5.85 -2.47
N CYS A 25 -2.11 5.47 -1.65
CA CYS A 25 -1.66 4.09 -1.49
C CYS A 25 -1.40 3.81 0.00
N GLY A 26 -1.48 2.54 0.39
CA GLY A 26 -1.09 2.13 1.75
C GLY A 26 0.42 2.27 1.97
N ALA A 27 0.82 2.69 3.17
CA ALA A 27 2.23 2.69 3.55
C ALA A 27 2.81 1.25 3.51
N PRO A 28 4.08 1.07 3.10
CA PRO A 28 4.69 -0.26 3.00
C PRO A 28 4.56 -1.11 4.27
N TRP A 29 4.75 -0.49 5.45
CA TRP A 29 4.53 -1.17 6.74
C TRP A 29 3.09 -1.68 6.87
N THR A 30 2.10 -0.81 6.65
CA THR A 30 0.68 -1.16 6.79
C THR A 30 0.29 -2.30 5.84
N VAL A 31 0.72 -2.25 4.58
CA VAL A 31 0.45 -3.34 3.62
C VAL A 31 1.13 -4.64 4.05
N ALA A 32 2.39 -4.58 4.53
CA ALA A 32 3.10 -5.74 5.03
C ALA A 32 2.38 -6.41 6.21
N THR A 33 1.76 -5.63 7.12
CA THR A 33 1.07 -6.24 8.26
C THR A 33 -0.13 -7.09 7.84
N TYR A 34 -0.90 -6.63 6.85
CA TYR A 34 -1.98 -7.43 6.25
C TYR A 34 -1.45 -8.66 5.51
N MET A 35 -0.34 -8.54 4.76
CA MET A 35 0.24 -9.68 4.04
C MET A 35 0.74 -10.77 4.98
N ILE A 36 1.35 -10.40 6.11
CA ILE A 36 1.91 -11.35 7.07
C ILE A 36 0.82 -11.99 7.92
N ALA A 37 -0.16 -11.21 8.39
CA ALA A 37 -1.24 -11.72 9.23
C ALA A 37 -2.36 -12.39 8.42
N GLY A 38 -2.49 -12.07 7.13
CA GLY A 38 -3.60 -12.50 6.27
C GLY A 38 -4.91 -11.75 6.51
N HIS A 39 -4.98 -10.93 7.56
CA HIS A 39 -6.14 -10.13 7.94
C HIS A 39 -5.72 -8.94 8.84
N GLY A 40 -6.65 -8.06 9.18
CA GLY A 40 -6.40 -7.00 10.15
C GLY A 40 -6.23 -7.56 11.56
N THR A 41 -5.24 -7.04 12.30
CA THR A 41 -5.01 -7.40 13.71
C THR A 41 -4.95 -6.12 14.56
N PRO A 42 -5.40 -6.15 15.82
CA PRO A 42 -5.41 -4.97 16.68
C PRO A 42 -4.00 -4.53 17.11
N ASP A 43 -3.06 -5.46 17.19
CA ASP A 43 -1.72 -5.26 17.76
C ASP A 43 -0.56 -5.46 16.77
N GLN A 44 -0.87 -5.91 15.54
CA GLN A 44 0.11 -6.21 14.49
C GLN A 44 1.19 -7.20 14.95
N SER A 45 0.87 -8.05 15.95
CA SER A 45 1.82 -8.98 16.57
C SER A 45 2.53 -9.90 15.57
N PRO A 46 1.85 -10.50 14.57
CA PRO A 46 2.53 -11.35 13.58
C PRO A 46 3.62 -10.62 12.80
N ALA A 47 3.33 -9.39 12.35
CA ALA A 47 4.28 -8.59 11.58
C ALA A 47 5.48 -8.14 12.43
N ARG A 48 5.24 -7.73 13.68
CA ARG A 48 6.31 -7.38 14.62
C ARG A 48 7.20 -8.58 14.92
N LEU A 49 6.61 -9.74 15.19
CA LEU A 49 7.36 -10.98 15.47
C LEU A 49 8.22 -11.40 14.28
N PHE A 50 7.69 -11.31 13.06
CA PHE A 50 8.44 -11.58 11.85
C PHE A 50 9.58 -10.56 11.65
N ALA A 51 9.33 -9.26 11.86
CA ALA A 51 10.37 -8.24 11.78
C ALA A 51 11.51 -8.45 12.78
N TYR A 52 11.22 -8.93 14.00
CA TYR A 52 12.25 -9.23 15.00
C TYR A 52 13.01 -10.52 14.73
N ARG A 53 12.34 -11.56 14.22
CA ARG A 53 12.96 -12.87 13.94
C ARG A 53 13.74 -12.87 12.63
N GLU A 54 13.22 -12.19 11.61
CA GLU A 54 13.71 -12.23 10.23
C GLU A 54 13.92 -10.82 9.66
N PRO A 55 14.76 -9.97 10.30
CA PRO A 55 14.88 -8.55 9.95
C PRO A 55 15.30 -8.32 8.49
N ALA A 56 16.19 -9.16 7.95
CA ALA A 56 16.62 -9.06 6.56
C ALA A 56 15.49 -9.39 5.57
N ALA A 57 14.67 -10.40 5.86
CA ALA A 57 13.53 -10.73 5.01
C ALA A 57 12.46 -9.65 5.08
N PHE A 58 12.21 -9.10 6.27
CA PHE A 58 11.27 -8.02 6.46
C PHE A 58 11.69 -6.75 5.73
N LEU A 59 12.96 -6.36 5.81
CA LEU A 59 13.50 -5.23 5.04
C LEU A 59 13.37 -5.43 3.52
N ARG A 60 13.61 -6.65 3.02
CA ARG A 60 13.38 -6.96 1.59
C ARG A 60 11.92 -6.79 1.20
N LEU A 61 10.99 -7.26 2.02
CA LEU A 61 9.55 -7.08 1.79
C LEU A 61 9.18 -5.59 1.75
N LEU A 62 9.61 -4.81 2.74
CA LEU A 62 9.35 -3.37 2.79
C LEU A 62 9.92 -2.64 1.58
N LYS A 63 11.12 -3.03 1.10
CA LYS A 63 11.71 -2.46 -0.09
C LYS A 63 10.87 -2.72 -1.34
N VAL A 64 10.45 -3.97 -1.55
CA VAL A 64 9.58 -4.34 -2.68
C VAL A 64 8.27 -3.54 -2.64
N LEU A 65 7.65 -3.43 -1.46
CA LEU A 65 6.42 -2.66 -1.29
C LEU A 65 6.64 -1.16 -1.54
N ALA A 66 7.75 -0.59 -1.07
CA ALA A 66 8.08 0.81 -1.33
C ALA A 66 8.28 1.09 -2.82
N ASP A 67 9.04 0.24 -3.51
CA ASP A 67 9.31 0.39 -4.95
C ASP A 67 7.99 0.29 -5.77
N HIS A 68 7.10 -0.64 -5.41
CA HIS A 68 5.80 -0.77 -6.09
C HIS A 68 4.80 0.33 -5.72
N SER A 69 4.77 0.79 -4.47
CA SER A 69 3.93 1.93 -4.07
C SER A 69 4.33 3.21 -4.79
N ALA A 70 5.63 3.45 -4.96
CA ALA A 70 6.15 4.60 -5.71
C ALA A 70 5.80 4.54 -7.20
N ALA A 71 5.77 3.35 -7.80
CA ALA A 71 5.38 3.18 -9.19
C ALA A 71 3.85 3.25 -9.42
N TYR A 72 3.06 3.00 -8.38
CA TYR A 72 1.60 3.00 -8.45
C TYR A 72 0.99 4.42 -8.35
N LEU A 73 1.60 5.27 -7.51
CA LEU A 73 1.25 6.69 -7.33
C LEU A 73 1.76 7.55 -8.48
#